data_AF-A0A2P4X761-F1
#
_entry.id   AF-A0A2P4X761-F1
#
_cell.length_a   1.000
_cell.length_b   1.000
_cell.length_c   1.000
_cell.angle_alpha   90.00
_cell.angle_beta   90.00
_cell.angle_gamma   90.00
#
_symmetry.space_group_name_H-M   'P 1'
#
loop_
_entity.id
_entity.type
_entity.pdbx_description
1 polymer ?
#
loop_
_entity_poly.entity_id
_entity_poly.type
_entity_poly.pdbx_seq_one_letter_code
_entity_poly.pdbx_strand_id
1 'polypeptide(L)'
;MEKDEMKDENVWKKQLRIEYKKWYDAETINQELKSIHATQAKLLRLIRRIVSKMEVREDVYFVHHLQPTIERSAVFSSDMLLSLSSSLERLRLEATMEFPALEDNLSVCCRSETKNHEILGSYLETNTITPMACPAKQAADIVWHAIARSEDDSSEKSYTVDVNEGPLRMDGVCIFRQCKEGEQVILLGAMKFCLPNGEILFEAPFWSVISPALSDPSRASVVQSCYKLHTVAPVAGSTLLMDLRTHDVVYTLLGNKMRAIMQMLQNLLLEHVEQGPYQQEIC
;
A
#
# COMPACT_ATOMS: atom_id res chain seq x y z
N MET A 1 33.45 -63.03 0.63
CA MET A 1 32.39 -62.26 -0.06
C MET A 1 31.15 -62.09 0.80
N GLU A 2 30.51 -63.15 1.31
CA GLU A 2 29.29 -63.01 2.15
C GLU A 2 29.40 -62.12 3.40
N LYS A 3 30.59 -62.04 4.04
CA LYS A 3 30.78 -61.23 5.26
C LYS A 3 30.84 -59.71 5.01
N ASP A 4 31.18 -59.28 3.79
CA ASP A 4 31.22 -57.85 3.46
C ASP A 4 29.84 -57.35 2.98
N GLU A 5 29.11 -58.14 2.19
CA GLU A 5 27.74 -57.82 1.78
C GLU A 5 26.77 -57.70 2.97
N MET A 6 26.87 -58.62 3.94
CA MET A 6 26.03 -58.58 5.15
C MET A 6 26.37 -57.40 6.09
N LYS A 7 27.59 -56.85 5.98
CA LYS A 7 28.03 -55.65 6.71
C LYS A 7 27.46 -54.39 6.08
N ASP A 8 27.54 -54.29 4.75
CA ASP A 8 27.02 -53.17 3.96
C ASP A 8 25.50 -53.00 4.12
N GLU A 9 24.76 -54.12 4.05
CA GLU A 9 23.31 -54.13 4.21
C GLU A 9 22.87 -53.62 5.60
N ASN A 10 23.68 -53.88 6.63
CA ASN A 10 23.39 -53.47 8.00
C ASN A 10 23.70 -51.98 8.24
N VAL A 11 24.68 -51.41 7.54
CA VAL A 11 24.95 -49.97 7.61
C VAL A 11 23.87 -49.18 6.87
N TRP A 12 23.38 -49.67 5.72
CA TRP A 12 22.35 -48.94 4.96
C TRP A 12 21.01 -48.98 5.69
N LYS A 13 20.67 -50.10 6.33
CA LYS A 13 19.49 -50.20 7.22
C LYS A 13 19.57 -49.25 8.41
N LYS A 14 20.76 -48.98 8.96
CA LYS A 14 20.95 -48.00 10.04
C LYS A 14 20.79 -46.57 9.52
N GLN A 15 21.40 -46.24 8.38
CA GLN A 15 21.29 -44.92 7.78
C GLN A 15 19.85 -44.59 7.39
N LEU A 16 19.13 -45.56 6.80
CA LEU A 16 17.74 -45.41 6.40
C LEU A 16 16.81 -45.17 7.59
N ARG A 17 17.07 -45.79 8.75
CA ARG A 17 16.31 -45.49 10.00
C ARG A 17 16.57 -44.08 10.50
N ILE A 18 17.80 -43.58 10.40
CA ILE A 18 18.16 -42.23 10.84
C ILE A 18 17.46 -41.19 9.96
N GLU A 19 17.55 -41.34 8.64
CA GLU A 19 16.90 -40.43 7.69
C GLU A 19 15.37 -40.50 7.77
N TYR A 20 14.80 -41.71 7.91
CA TYR A 20 13.36 -41.85 8.12
C TYR A 20 12.89 -41.17 9.41
N LYS A 21 13.65 -41.28 10.50
CA LYS A 21 13.33 -40.59 11.75
C LYS A 21 13.39 -39.07 11.60
N LYS A 22 14.44 -38.54 10.96
CA LYS A 22 14.54 -37.09 10.66
C LYS A 22 13.38 -36.60 9.82
N TRP A 23 13.02 -37.35 8.78
CA TRP A 23 11.89 -37.01 7.92
C TRP A 23 10.57 -37.02 8.71
N TYR A 24 10.35 -38.05 9.53
CA TYR A 24 9.15 -38.15 10.36
C TYR A 24 9.04 -37.01 11.38
N ASP A 25 10.14 -36.67 12.06
CA ASP A 25 10.18 -35.58 13.02
C ASP A 25 9.94 -34.22 12.32
N ALA A 26 10.55 -34.01 11.14
CA ALA A 26 10.35 -32.80 10.35
C ALA A 26 8.92 -32.68 9.82
N GLU A 27 8.32 -33.77 9.33
CA GLU A 27 6.94 -33.79 8.85
C GLU A 27 5.96 -33.50 9.99
N THR A 28 6.21 -34.05 11.18
CA THR A 28 5.39 -33.78 12.37
C THR A 28 5.42 -32.29 12.73
N ILE A 29 6.61 -31.69 12.79
CA ILE A 29 6.78 -30.26 13.07
C ILE A 29 6.11 -29.41 11.98
N ASN A 30 6.24 -29.80 10.71
CA ASN A 30 5.63 -29.09 9.59
C ASN A 30 4.09 -29.11 9.68
N GLN A 31 3.50 -30.24 10.08
CA GLN A 31 2.06 -30.35 10.30
C GLN A 31 1.59 -29.47 11.47
N GLU A 32 2.35 -29.41 12.56
CA GLU A 32 2.06 -28.51 13.68
C GLU A 32 2.12 -27.04 13.26
N LEU A 33 3.17 -26.65 12.53
CA LEU A 33 3.32 -25.29 12.00
C LEU A 33 2.16 -24.89 11.07
N LYS A 34 1.75 -25.80 10.16
CA LYS A 34 0.59 -25.58 9.30
C LYS A 34 -0.70 -25.37 10.11
N SER A 35 -0.89 -26.14 11.18
CA SER A 35 -2.04 -25.99 12.08
C SER A 35 -2.03 -24.65 12.82
N ILE A 36 -0.87 -24.23 13.34
CA ILE A 36 -0.69 -22.94 14.00
C ILE A 36 -0.97 -21.80 13.03
N HIS A 37 -0.41 -21.86 11.82
CA HIS A 37 -0.60 -20.85 10.78
C HIS A 37 -2.09 -20.72 10.39
N ALA A 38 -2.78 -21.86 10.17
CA ALA A 38 -4.21 -21.86 9.88
C ALA A 38 -5.04 -21.23 11.02
N THR A 39 -4.63 -21.43 12.26
CA THR A 39 -5.26 -20.84 13.45
C THR A 39 -5.03 -19.34 13.50
N GLN A 40 -3.79 -18.88 13.27
CA GLN A 40 -3.45 -17.45 13.19
C GLN A 40 -4.24 -16.75 12.09
N ALA A 41 -4.37 -17.36 10.89
CA ALA A 41 -5.15 -16.81 9.80
C ALA A 41 -6.67 -16.69 10.13
N LYS A 42 -7.22 -17.61 10.93
CA LYS A 42 -8.60 -17.50 11.44
C LYS A 42 -8.72 -16.39 12.46
N LEU A 43 -7.77 -16.29 13.38
CA LEU A 43 -7.76 -15.29 14.45
C LEU A 43 -7.63 -13.88 13.87
N LEU A 44 -6.74 -13.66 12.90
CA LEU A 44 -6.60 -12.40 12.18
C LEU A 44 -7.89 -11.98 11.49
N ARG A 45 -8.60 -12.92 10.84
CA ARG A 45 -9.92 -12.66 10.24
C ARG A 45 -10.95 -12.23 11.28
N LEU A 46 -10.97 -12.86 12.45
CA LEU A 46 -11.90 -12.51 13.53
C LEU A 46 -11.57 -11.13 14.11
N ILE A 47 -10.29 -10.82 14.34
CA ILE A 47 -9.85 -9.50 14.81
C ILE A 47 -10.27 -8.43 13.80
N ARG A 48 -9.96 -8.60 12.51
CA ARG A 48 -10.38 -7.66 11.46
C ARG A 48 -11.89 -7.40 11.49
N ARG A 49 -12.70 -8.45 11.69
CA ARG A 49 -14.18 -8.34 11.81
C ARG A 49 -14.64 -7.58 13.06
N ILE A 50 -13.90 -7.69 14.16
CA ILE A 50 -14.23 -6.98 15.40
C ILE A 50 -13.85 -5.51 15.27
N VAL A 51 -12.63 -5.24 14.80
CA VAL A 51 -12.12 -3.87 14.57
C VAL A 51 -13.03 -3.13 13.59
N SER A 52 -13.41 -3.75 12.47
CA SER A 52 -14.32 -3.15 11.49
C SER A 52 -15.72 -2.84 12.06
N LYS A 53 -16.15 -3.51 13.13
CA LYS A 53 -17.42 -3.22 13.82
C LYS A 53 -17.29 -2.13 14.88
N MET A 54 -16.08 -1.89 15.39
CA MET A 54 -15.81 -0.87 16.40
C MET A 54 -15.62 0.51 15.76
N GLU A 55 -14.95 0.60 14.61
CA GLU A 55 -14.79 1.86 13.86
C GLU A 55 -16.12 2.51 13.43
N VAL A 56 -17.20 1.72 13.33
CA VAL A 56 -18.54 2.20 12.96
C VAL A 56 -19.27 2.90 14.12
N ARG A 57 -18.79 2.87 15.37
CA ARG A 57 -19.64 3.21 16.53
C ARG A 57 -19.41 4.57 17.19
N GLU A 58 -18.30 5.26 16.95
CA GLU A 58 -17.97 6.47 17.76
C GLU A 58 -18.17 7.83 17.07
N ASP A 59 -18.27 7.94 15.74
CA ASP A 59 -18.37 9.26 15.05
C ASP A 59 -19.62 9.49 14.17
N VAL A 60 -20.61 8.59 14.22
CA VAL A 60 -21.73 8.56 13.25
C VAL A 60 -22.75 9.69 13.42
N TYR A 61 -22.84 10.32 14.60
CA TYR A 61 -23.93 11.25 14.89
C TYR A 61 -23.75 12.66 14.29
N PHE A 62 -22.54 13.08 13.91
CA PHE A 62 -22.29 14.46 13.45
C PHE A 62 -22.45 14.64 11.93
N VAL A 63 -22.24 13.57 11.14
CA VAL A 63 -22.22 13.64 9.65
C VAL A 63 -23.63 13.60 9.02
N HIS A 64 -24.66 13.22 9.79
CA HIS A 64 -26.04 13.17 9.31
C HIS A 64 -26.66 14.53 8.94
N HIS A 65 -26.01 15.64 9.29
CA HIS A 65 -26.48 16.99 8.95
C HIS A 65 -26.03 17.50 7.56
N LEU A 66 -25.16 16.76 6.86
CA LEU A 66 -24.85 17.05 5.46
C LEU A 66 -25.97 16.47 4.58
N GLN A 67 -27.01 17.26 4.32
CA GLN A 67 -27.99 16.93 3.28
C GLN A 67 -27.26 16.78 1.93
N PRO A 68 -27.52 15.70 1.16
CA PRO A 68 -26.96 15.54 -0.17
C PRO A 68 -27.58 16.60 -1.08
N THR A 69 -26.89 17.75 -1.21
CA THR A 69 -27.33 18.82 -2.08
C THR A 69 -26.79 18.53 -3.48
N ILE A 70 -27.64 17.89 -4.28
CA ILE A 70 -27.52 17.68 -5.74
C ILE A 70 -26.29 16.83 -6.15
N GLU A 71 -26.58 15.66 -6.71
CA GLU A 71 -25.63 14.77 -7.41
C GLU A 71 -25.10 15.44 -8.70
N ARG A 72 -24.20 16.43 -8.56
CA ARG A 72 -23.33 16.82 -9.65
C ARG A 72 -21.97 16.17 -9.40
N SER A 73 -21.62 15.21 -10.25
CA SER A 73 -20.21 14.78 -10.37
C SER A 73 -19.40 16.05 -10.65
N ALA A 74 -18.41 16.32 -9.80
CA ALA A 74 -17.52 17.45 -10.00
C ALA A 74 -16.89 17.34 -11.39
N VAL A 75 -17.24 18.25 -12.30
CA VAL A 75 -16.53 18.39 -13.58
C VAL A 75 -15.20 19.05 -13.24
N PHE A 76 -14.15 18.23 -13.18
CA PHE A 76 -12.81 18.73 -12.90
C PHE A 76 -12.36 19.70 -14.00
N SER A 77 -11.95 20.91 -13.60
CA SER A 77 -11.50 21.93 -14.55
C SER A 77 -10.13 21.59 -15.13
N SER A 78 -9.88 22.05 -16.35
CA SER A 78 -8.55 21.95 -16.98
C SER A 78 -7.44 22.53 -16.08
N ASP A 79 -7.75 23.60 -15.33
CA ASP A 79 -6.80 24.24 -14.41
C ASP A 79 -6.41 23.31 -13.25
N MET A 80 -7.35 22.49 -12.77
CA MET A 80 -7.08 21.53 -11.69
C MET A 80 -6.14 20.42 -12.17
N LEU A 81 -6.34 19.92 -13.39
CA LEU A 81 -5.46 18.93 -14.02
C LEU A 81 -4.07 19.49 -14.29
N LEU A 82 -3.99 20.74 -14.76
CA LEU A 82 -2.72 21.44 -14.93
C LEU A 82 -1.97 21.62 -13.61
N SER A 83 -2.68 21.96 -12.52
CA SER A 83 -2.11 22.04 -11.18
C SER A 83 -1.56 20.70 -10.68
N LEU A 84 -2.29 19.59 -10.92
CA LEU A 84 -1.84 18.25 -10.59
C LEU A 84 -0.61 17.85 -11.41
N SER A 85 -0.63 18.07 -12.73
CA SER A 85 0.50 17.79 -13.60
C SER A 85 1.74 18.61 -13.22
N SER A 86 1.57 19.88 -12.87
CA SER A 86 2.67 20.74 -12.39
C SER A 86 3.23 20.25 -11.06
N SER A 87 2.39 19.65 -10.22
CA SER A 87 2.82 19.08 -8.95
C SER A 87 3.75 17.88 -9.16
N LEU A 88 3.55 17.07 -10.21
CA LEU A 88 4.37 15.87 -10.46
C LEU A 88 5.88 16.16 -10.60
N GLU A 89 6.28 17.30 -11.15
CA GLU A 89 7.70 17.64 -11.26
C GLU A 89 8.32 18.05 -9.92
N ARG A 90 7.61 18.89 -9.15
CA ARG A 90 8.00 19.17 -7.75
C ARG A 90 8.10 17.87 -6.99
N LEU A 91 7.11 17.02 -7.20
CA LEU A 91 7.02 15.73 -6.57
C LEU A 91 8.32 14.95 -6.85
N ARG A 92 8.64 14.73 -8.12
CA ARG A 92 9.82 13.97 -8.53
C ARG A 92 11.11 14.39 -7.79
N LEU A 93 11.32 15.68 -7.58
CA LEU A 93 12.49 16.22 -6.88
C LEU A 93 12.50 15.89 -5.38
N GLU A 94 11.33 15.80 -4.75
CA GLU A 94 11.19 15.46 -3.33
C GLU A 94 11.35 13.96 -3.07
N ALA A 95 11.09 13.10 -4.06
CA ALA A 95 11.17 11.64 -3.90
C ALA A 95 12.52 11.16 -3.36
N THR A 96 13.64 11.77 -3.80
CA THR A 96 14.98 11.42 -3.30
C THR A 96 15.23 11.87 -1.86
N MET A 97 14.50 12.88 -1.36
CA MET A 97 14.61 13.37 0.02
C MET A 97 13.76 12.56 1.00
N GLU A 98 12.63 12.01 0.54
CA GLU A 98 11.65 11.32 1.38
C GLU A 98 12.07 9.89 1.77
N PHE A 99 12.92 9.25 0.98
CA PHE A 99 13.38 7.89 1.24
C PHE A 99 14.85 7.86 1.67
N PRO A 100 15.15 7.41 2.90
CA PRO A 100 16.53 7.23 3.35
C PRO A 100 17.21 6.10 2.55
N ALA A 101 18.54 6.11 2.56
CA ALA A 101 19.34 5.05 1.95
C ALA A 101 18.91 3.67 2.46
N LEU A 102 18.82 2.69 1.55
CA LEU A 102 18.44 1.33 1.87
C LEU A 102 19.46 0.70 2.82
N GLU A 103 18.97 0.03 3.87
CA GLU A 103 19.79 -0.81 4.74
C GLU A 103 19.77 -2.26 4.24
N ASP A 104 20.76 -3.07 4.63
CA ASP A 104 20.88 -4.46 4.16
C ASP A 104 19.79 -5.40 4.72
N ASN A 105 19.19 -5.07 5.87
CA ASN A 105 18.24 -5.92 6.59
C ASN A 105 16.86 -5.29 6.68
N LEU A 106 16.27 -4.98 5.53
CA LEU A 106 14.94 -4.38 5.48
C LEU A 106 13.85 -5.41 5.81
N SER A 107 12.97 -5.05 6.73
CA SER A 107 11.77 -5.78 7.06
C SER A 107 10.54 -5.11 6.45
N VAL A 108 9.48 -5.88 6.29
CA VAL A 108 8.17 -5.35 5.88
C VAL A 108 7.68 -4.37 6.95
N CYS A 109 7.37 -3.15 6.55
CA CYS A 109 6.91 -2.10 7.46
C CYS A 109 5.74 -1.32 6.86
N CYS A 110 4.76 -0.97 7.70
CA CYS A 110 3.72 0.00 7.40
C CYS A 110 3.56 0.91 8.62
N ARG A 111 3.77 2.20 8.44
CA ARG A 111 3.72 3.19 9.51
C ARG A 111 2.85 4.36 9.08
N SER A 112 1.87 4.71 9.89
CA SER A 112 1.03 5.89 9.67
C SER A 112 1.11 6.82 10.86
N GLU A 113 1.38 8.09 10.62
CA GLU A 113 1.54 9.10 11.66
C GLU A 113 1.00 10.45 11.23
N THR A 114 0.42 11.16 12.19
CA THR A 114 0.07 12.56 12.03
C THR A 114 1.29 13.41 12.40
N LYS A 115 1.75 14.24 11.47
CA LYS A 115 2.90 15.13 11.61
C LYS A 115 2.47 16.57 11.42
N ASN A 116 3.29 17.51 11.89
CA ASN A 116 3.07 18.94 11.70
C ASN A 116 4.19 19.53 10.84
N HIS A 117 3.83 20.37 9.87
CA HIS A 117 4.76 21.15 9.06
C HIS A 117 4.45 22.64 9.22
N GLU A 118 5.48 23.48 9.27
CA GLU A 118 5.34 24.92 9.52
C GLU A 118 4.42 25.63 8.51
N ILE A 119 4.40 25.15 7.26
CA ILE A 119 3.63 25.75 6.16
C ILE A 119 2.32 24.99 5.87
N LEU A 120 2.33 23.66 5.95
CA LEU A 120 1.18 22.82 5.56
C LEU A 120 0.23 22.53 6.74
N GLY A 121 0.65 22.85 7.97
CA GLY A 121 -0.08 22.47 9.18
C GLY A 121 0.04 20.96 9.45
N SER A 122 -1.00 20.41 10.07
CA SER A 122 -1.09 18.98 10.38
C SER A 122 -1.34 18.18 9.11
N TYR A 123 -0.57 17.11 8.89
CA TYR A 123 -0.73 16.18 7.77
C TYR A 123 -0.59 14.73 8.24
N LEU A 124 -1.28 13.82 7.58
CA LEU A 124 -1.21 12.39 7.81
C LEU A 124 -0.22 11.83 6.80
N GLU A 125 0.79 11.13 7.28
CA GLU A 125 1.75 10.41 6.45
C GLU A 125 1.56 8.91 6.65
N THR A 126 1.59 8.15 5.56
CA THR A 126 1.64 6.69 5.60
C THR A 126 2.79 6.21 4.72
N ASN A 127 3.75 5.53 5.35
CA ASN A 127 4.90 4.95 4.69
C ASN A 127 4.83 3.43 4.72
N THR A 128 5.26 2.80 3.64
CA THR A 128 5.39 1.35 3.53
C THR A 128 6.76 1.00 2.97
N ILE A 129 7.38 -0.03 3.52
CA ILE A 129 8.59 -0.66 2.98
C ILE A 129 8.28 -2.12 2.73
N THR A 130 8.57 -2.59 1.52
CA THR A 130 8.28 -3.97 1.11
C THR A 130 9.43 -4.52 0.28
N PRO A 131 10.30 -5.34 0.90
CA PRO A 131 11.27 -6.14 0.16
C PRO A 131 10.56 -7.13 -0.76
N MET A 132 11.08 -7.28 -1.97
CA MET A 132 10.50 -8.09 -3.04
C MET A 132 11.53 -9.11 -3.54
N ALA A 133 11.08 -10.34 -3.75
CA ALA A 133 11.88 -11.41 -4.39
C ALA A 133 11.82 -11.34 -5.93
N CYS A 134 11.75 -10.13 -6.49
CA CYS A 134 11.76 -9.89 -7.93
C CYS A 134 12.58 -8.63 -8.30
N PRO A 135 13.04 -8.50 -9.56
CA PRO A 135 13.75 -7.31 -10.02
C PRO A 135 12.89 -6.04 -9.93
N ALA A 136 13.55 -4.89 -9.78
CA ALA A 136 12.88 -3.58 -9.62
C ALA A 136 11.85 -3.28 -10.72
N LYS A 137 12.16 -3.64 -11.96
CA LYS A 137 11.22 -3.48 -13.09
C LYS A 137 9.92 -4.25 -12.88
N GLN A 138 10.01 -5.53 -12.48
CA GLN A 138 8.84 -6.36 -12.26
C GLN A 138 8.00 -5.84 -11.08
N ALA A 139 8.65 -5.43 -9.98
CA ALA A 139 7.97 -4.81 -8.85
C ALA A 139 7.26 -3.51 -9.26
N ALA A 140 7.89 -2.68 -10.10
CA ALA A 140 7.29 -1.45 -10.60
C ALA A 140 6.06 -1.72 -11.47
N ASP A 141 6.10 -2.73 -12.34
CA ASP A 141 4.97 -3.14 -13.17
C ASP A 141 3.77 -3.57 -12.29
N ILE A 142 4.03 -4.33 -11.22
CA ILE A 142 2.99 -4.75 -10.25
C ILE A 142 2.34 -3.51 -9.60
N VAL A 143 3.14 -2.57 -9.10
CA VAL A 143 2.61 -1.35 -8.47
C VAL A 143 1.86 -0.49 -9.49
N TRP A 144 2.41 -0.33 -10.70
CA TRP A 144 1.80 0.47 -11.76
C TRP A 144 0.45 -0.09 -12.18
N HIS A 145 0.35 -1.39 -12.42
CA HIS A 145 -0.92 -2.03 -12.75
C HIS A 145 -1.97 -1.86 -11.63
N ALA A 146 -1.55 -1.92 -10.36
CA ALA A 146 -2.46 -1.72 -9.23
C ALA A 146 -3.02 -0.29 -9.16
N ILE A 147 -2.18 0.74 -9.36
CA ILE A 147 -2.57 2.14 -9.19
C ILE A 147 -3.11 2.78 -10.47
N ALA A 148 -2.45 2.57 -11.61
CA ALA A 148 -2.72 3.23 -12.88
C ALA A 148 -3.67 2.41 -13.77
N ARG A 149 -3.74 1.07 -13.63
CA ARG A 149 -4.60 0.21 -14.49
C ARG A 149 -4.50 0.58 -15.99
N SER A 150 -3.31 0.98 -16.41
CA SER A 150 -2.98 1.50 -17.75
C SER A 150 -1.67 0.88 -18.21
N GLU A 151 -1.50 0.78 -19.53
CA GLU A 151 -0.23 0.39 -20.15
C GLU A 151 0.68 1.60 -20.44
N ASP A 152 0.11 2.81 -20.47
CA ASP A 152 0.86 4.05 -20.65
C ASP A 152 1.63 4.42 -19.38
N ASP A 153 2.78 5.11 -19.52
CA ASP A 153 3.61 5.62 -18.42
C ASP A 153 2.95 6.79 -17.64
N SER A 154 1.77 7.24 -18.07
CA SER A 154 0.96 8.26 -17.40
C SER A 154 -0.51 7.87 -17.37
N SER A 155 -1.20 8.19 -16.29
CA SER A 155 -2.63 7.91 -16.15
C SER A 155 -3.33 9.04 -15.42
N GLU A 156 -4.42 9.55 -16.00
CA GLU A 156 -5.34 10.47 -15.34
C GLU A 156 -6.63 9.73 -14.99
N LYS A 157 -7.13 9.93 -13.76
CA LYS A 157 -8.35 9.30 -13.29
C LYS A 157 -9.19 10.26 -12.46
N SER A 158 -10.50 10.16 -12.67
CA SER A 158 -11.52 10.68 -11.76
C SER A 158 -12.24 9.51 -11.10
N TYR A 159 -12.56 9.65 -9.82
CA TYR A 159 -13.28 8.65 -9.05
C TYR A 159 -14.08 9.34 -7.96
N THR A 160 -15.07 8.63 -7.42
CA THR A 160 -15.75 9.10 -6.23
C THR A 160 -15.40 8.21 -5.05
N VAL A 161 -15.13 8.85 -3.91
CA VAL A 161 -14.75 8.23 -2.66
C VAL A 161 -15.91 8.34 -1.69
N ASP A 162 -16.49 7.19 -1.35
CA ASP A 162 -17.36 7.09 -0.18
C ASP A 162 -16.47 7.09 1.07
N VAL A 163 -16.47 8.19 1.80
CA VAL A 163 -15.55 8.41 2.94
C VAL A 163 -16.01 7.67 4.19
N ASN A 164 -17.31 7.38 4.26
CA ASN A 164 -17.94 6.47 5.20
C ASN A 164 -18.90 5.60 4.37
N GLU A 165 -19.28 4.40 4.83
CA GLU A 165 -20.36 3.58 4.21
C GLU A 165 -21.76 4.26 4.34
N GLY A 166 -21.80 5.59 4.33
CA GLY A 166 -22.95 6.48 4.52
C GLY A 166 -23.00 7.59 3.45
N PRO A 167 -23.72 8.70 3.69
CA PRO A 167 -24.07 9.66 2.63
C PRO A 167 -22.95 10.61 2.21
N LEU A 168 -21.81 10.61 2.93
CA LEU A 168 -20.71 11.51 2.63
C LEU A 168 -19.86 10.97 1.47
N ARG A 169 -20.04 11.62 0.32
CA ARG A 169 -19.39 11.30 -0.93
C ARG A 169 -18.45 12.45 -1.32
N MET A 170 -17.19 12.13 -1.61
CA MET A 170 -16.18 13.09 -2.07
C MET A 170 -15.70 12.73 -3.47
N ASP A 171 -15.60 13.70 -4.35
CA ASP A 171 -15.01 13.49 -5.67
C ASP A 171 -13.48 13.61 -5.59
N GLY A 172 -12.79 12.66 -6.19
CA GLY A 172 -11.33 12.58 -6.25
C GLY A 172 -10.84 12.62 -7.69
N VAL A 173 -9.77 13.37 -7.91
CA VAL A 173 -9.02 13.34 -9.17
C VAL A 173 -7.56 13.05 -8.87
N CYS A 174 -6.96 12.18 -9.68
CA CYS A 174 -5.54 11.89 -9.58
C CYS A 174 -4.87 11.79 -10.95
N ILE A 175 -3.59 12.17 -10.96
CA ILE A 175 -2.69 11.92 -12.07
C ILE A 175 -1.51 11.12 -11.54
N PHE A 176 -1.20 10.03 -12.22
CA PHE A 176 -0.03 9.20 -11.98
C PHE A 176 0.97 9.32 -13.10
N ARG A 177 2.26 9.20 -12.76
CA ARG A 177 3.36 9.13 -13.72
C ARG A 177 4.42 8.15 -13.25
N GLN A 178 4.93 7.36 -14.19
CA GLN A 178 6.09 6.51 -14.00
C GLN A 178 7.33 7.17 -14.59
N CYS A 179 8.40 7.23 -13.80
CA CYS A 179 9.69 7.79 -14.17
C CYS A 179 10.78 6.73 -13.98
N LYS A 180 11.66 6.57 -14.98
CA LYS A 180 12.84 5.69 -14.87
C LYS A 180 14.06 6.55 -14.54
N GLU A 181 14.75 6.22 -13.45
CA GLU A 181 15.94 6.93 -12.97
C GLU A 181 17.08 5.93 -12.72
N GLY A 182 17.92 5.73 -13.73
CA GLY A 182 18.95 4.68 -13.68
C GLY A 182 18.32 3.30 -13.51
N GLU A 183 18.74 2.59 -12.46
CA GLU A 183 18.22 1.26 -12.10
C GLU A 183 16.95 1.34 -11.21
N GLN A 184 16.52 2.54 -10.83
CA GLN A 184 15.35 2.77 -10.00
C GLN A 184 14.14 3.16 -10.87
N VAL A 185 12.96 2.82 -10.39
CA VAL A 185 11.69 3.29 -10.94
C VAL A 185 10.97 4.10 -9.88
N ILE A 186 10.54 5.30 -10.25
CA ILE A 186 9.81 6.21 -9.37
C ILE A 186 8.38 6.35 -9.92
N LEU A 187 7.40 6.01 -9.10
CA LEU A 187 5.99 6.22 -9.39
C LEU A 187 5.50 7.41 -8.56
N LEU A 188 4.90 8.38 -9.26
CA LEU A 188 4.42 9.62 -8.69
C LEU A 188 2.91 9.68 -8.83
N GLY A 189 2.23 10.15 -7.80
CA GLY A 189 0.80 10.42 -7.82
C GLY A 189 0.51 11.77 -7.20
N ALA A 190 -0.27 12.59 -7.88
CA ALA A 190 -0.84 13.81 -7.30
C ALA A 190 -2.36 13.65 -7.27
N MET A 191 -2.97 13.84 -6.10
CA MET A 191 -4.41 13.69 -5.91
C MET A 191 -5.02 14.90 -5.24
N LYS A 192 -6.26 15.22 -5.61
CA LYS A 192 -7.09 16.22 -4.93
C LYS A 192 -8.45 15.61 -4.60
N PHE A 193 -8.95 15.92 -3.42
CA PHE A 193 -10.29 15.54 -2.97
C PHE A 193 -11.13 16.79 -2.80
N CYS A 194 -12.29 16.78 -3.42
CA CYS A 194 -13.24 17.87 -3.40
C CYS A 194 -14.61 17.40 -2.89
N LEU A 195 -15.33 18.35 -2.30
CA LEU A 195 -16.74 18.17 -1.98
C LEU A 195 -17.57 18.16 -3.28
N PRO A 196 -18.81 17.64 -3.26
CA PRO A 196 -19.71 17.65 -4.42
C PRO A 196 -19.99 19.05 -5.00
N ASN A 197 -19.77 20.11 -4.22
CA ASN A 197 -19.87 21.50 -4.67
C ASN A 197 -18.64 21.99 -5.47
N GLY A 198 -17.60 21.15 -5.64
CA GLY A 198 -16.35 21.46 -6.33
C GLY A 198 -15.26 22.09 -5.45
N GLU A 199 -15.50 22.31 -4.16
CA GLU A 199 -14.52 22.86 -3.23
C GLU A 199 -13.43 21.83 -2.91
N ILE A 200 -12.17 22.15 -3.23
CA ILE A 200 -11.01 21.30 -2.90
C ILE A 200 -10.73 21.41 -1.41
N LEU A 201 -10.78 20.29 -0.70
CA LEU A 201 -10.49 20.23 0.73
C LEU A 201 -9.11 19.66 1.04
N PHE A 202 -8.70 18.64 0.29
CA PHE A 202 -7.48 17.92 0.59
C PHE A 202 -6.63 17.70 -0.65
N GLU A 203 -5.33 17.76 -0.44
CA GLU A 203 -4.31 17.34 -1.39
C GLU A 203 -3.60 16.12 -0.82
N ALA A 204 -3.27 15.20 -1.72
CA ALA A 204 -2.59 13.98 -1.34
C ALA A 204 -1.54 13.56 -2.37
N PRO A 205 -0.26 13.89 -2.12
CA PRO A 205 0.82 13.37 -2.91
C PRO A 205 1.12 11.91 -2.54
N PHE A 206 1.54 11.15 -3.54
CA PHE A 206 1.92 9.76 -3.45
C PHE A 206 3.23 9.53 -4.20
N TRP A 207 4.04 8.64 -3.64
CA TRP A 207 5.36 8.28 -4.12
C TRP A 207 5.56 6.80 -3.92
N SER A 208 6.15 6.14 -4.91
CA SER A 208 6.73 4.82 -4.73
C SER A 208 8.09 4.79 -5.41
N VAL A 209 9.15 4.58 -4.64
CA VAL A 209 10.49 4.35 -5.15
C VAL A 209 10.77 2.86 -5.10
N ILE A 210 11.03 2.30 -6.27
CA ILE A 210 11.37 0.89 -6.45
C ILE A 210 12.83 0.82 -6.84
N SER A 211 13.62 0.25 -5.94
CA SER A 211 15.08 0.17 -6.07
C SER A 211 15.55 -1.29 -6.06
N PRO A 212 16.62 -1.64 -6.79
CA PRO A 212 17.28 -2.93 -6.61
C PRO A 212 17.71 -3.15 -5.16
N ALA A 213 17.57 -4.37 -4.65
CA ALA A 213 18.04 -4.70 -3.31
C ALA A 213 19.58 -4.73 -3.29
N LEU A 214 20.21 -4.27 -2.20
CA LEU A 214 21.67 -4.27 -2.07
C LEU A 214 22.26 -5.69 -2.08
N SER A 215 21.51 -6.67 -1.57
CA SER A 215 21.94 -8.06 -1.45
C SER A 215 21.91 -8.84 -2.77
N ASP A 216 20.90 -8.62 -3.62
CA ASP A 216 20.80 -9.20 -4.97
C ASP A 216 20.07 -8.21 -5.91
N PRO A 217 20.78 -7.22 -6.47
CA PRO A 217 20.19 -6.19 -7.32
C PRO A 217 19.49 -6.75 -8.58
N SER A 218 19.91 -7.94 -9.02
CA SER A 218 19.43 -8.53 -10.27
C SER A 218 18.12 -9.29 -10.11
N ARG A 219 17.80 -9.75 -8.89
CA ARG A 219 16.63 -10.62 -8.63
C ARG A 219 15.76 -10.16 -7.47
N ALA A 220 16.19 -9.17 -6.71
CA ALA A 220 15.46 -8.62 -5.59
C ALA A 220 15.38 -7.10 -5.67
N SER A 221 14.33 -6.55 -5.08
CA SER A 221 14.08 -5.12 -5.04
C SER A 221 13.42 -4.72 -3.73
N VAL A 222 13.35 -3.42 -3.48
CA VAL A 222 12.65 -2.84 -2.36
C VAL A 222 11.69 -1.80 -2.90
N VAL A 223 10.43 -1.93 -2.52
CA VAL A 223 9.38 -0.94 -2.78
C VAL A 223 9.21 -0.10 -1.53
N GLN A 224 9.56 1.19 -1.61
CA GLN A 224 9.28 2.16 -0.57
C GLN A 224 8.19 3.09 -1.08
N SER A 225 7.05 3.15 -0.40
CA SER A 225 5.96 4.05 -0.77
C SER A 225 5.62 5.00 0.36
N CYS A 226 5.26 6.22 0.00
CA CYS A 226 4.83 7.26 0.93
C CYS A 226 3.58 7.92 0.36
N TYR A 227 2.61 8.15 1.24
CA TYR A 227 1.38 8.87 0.96
C TYR A 227 1.22 9.94 2.03
N LYS A 228 0.96 11.19 1.62
CA LYS A 228 0.62 12.27 2.54
C LYS A 228 -0.80 12.74 2.25
N LEU A 229 -1.52 13.14 3.29
CA LEU A 229 -2.82 13.80 3.20
C LEU A 229 -2.75 15.07 4.03
N HIS A 230 -3.03 16.21 3.41
CA HIS A 230 -3.08 17.49 4.10
C HIS A 230 -4.24 18.34 3.59
N THR A 231 -4.68 19.25 4.44
CA THR A 231 -5.72 20.24 4.10
C THR A 231 -5.15 21.29 3.16
N VAL A 232 -5.96 21.71 2.19
CA VAL A 232 -5.65 22.86 1.35
C VAL A 232 -6.10 24.12 2.08
N ALA A 233 -5.18 25.07 2.27
CA ALA A 233 -5.52 26.34 2.90
C ALA A 233 -6.61 27.07 2.09
N PRO A 234 -7.66 27.62 2.75
CA PRO A 234 -8.66 28.42 2.05
C PRO A 234 -7.99 29.61 1.36
N VAL A 235 -8.41 29.91 0.13
CA VAL A 235 -7.99 31.14 -0.56
C VAL A 235 -8.35 32.34 0.31
N ALA A 236 -7.45 33.32 0.44
CA ALA A 236 -7.68 34.48 1.30
C ALA A 236 -9.03 35.15 0.99
N GLY A 237 -9.91 35.20 1.99
CA GLY A 237 -11.29 35.72 1.87
C GLY A 237 -12.37 34.65 1.63
N SER A 238 -12.01 33.38 1.47
CA SER A 238 -12.93 32.25 1.39
C SER A 238 -13.19 31.66 2.78
N THR A 239 -14.44 31.65 3.22
CA THR A 239 -14.86 30.86 4.38
C THR A 239 -14.99 29.40 3.93
N LEU A 240 -14.34 28.48 4.64
CA LEU A 240 -14.58 27.05 4.49
C LEU A 240 -16.10 26.83 4.65
N LEU A 241 -16.79 26.33 3.61
CA LEU A 241 -18.25 26.15 3.68
C LEU A 241 -18.64 25.07 4.68
N MET A 242 -17.66 24.29 5.12
CA MET A 242 -17.75 23.19 6.05
C MET A 242 -17.24 23.60 7.44
N ASP A 243 -17.99 23.30 8.49
CA ASP A 243 -17.53 23.51 9.88
C ASP A 243 -16.26 22.71 10.16
N LEU A 244 -15.35 23.28 10.97
CA LEU A 244 -14.05 22.70 11.32
C LEU A 244 -14.19 21.30 11.92
N ARG A 245 -15.22 21.06 12.75
CA ARG A 245 -15.47 19.73 13.33
C ARG A 245 -15.81 18.70 12.26
N THR A 246 -16.62 19.08 11.28
CA THR A 246 -16.95 18.19 10.17
C THR A 246 -15.70 17.95 9.32
N HIS A 247 -14.90 18.98 9.06
CA HIS A 247 -13.63 18.86 8.34
C HIS A 247 -12.70 17.83 9.00
N ASP A 248 -12.51 17.88 10.31
CA ASP A 248 -11.63 16.96 11.06
C ASP A 248 -12.12 15.50 11.02
N VAL A 249 -13.43 15.30 11.08
CA VAL A 249 -14.05 13.97 10.92
C VAL A 249 -13.77 13.42 9.50
N VAL A 250 -13.98 14.24 8.47
CA VAL A 250 -13.74 13.82 7.08
C VAL A 250 -12.26 13.56 6.82
N TYR A 251 -11.38 14.39 7.36
CA TYR A 251 -9.94 14.21 7.29
C TYR A 251 -9.51 12.88 7.91
N THR A 252 -10.02 12.56 9.11
CA THR A 252 -9.75 11.29 9.80
C THR A 252 -10.24 10.08 8.99
N LEU A 253 -11.48 10.13 8.51
CA LEU A 253 -12.08 9.03 7.75
C LEU A 253 -11.36 8.80 6.41
N LEU A 254 -11.08 9.86 5.65
CA LEU A 254 -10.33 9.79 4.41
C LEU A 254 -8.91 9.26 4.67
N GLY A 255 -8.26 9.74 5.73
CA GLY A 255 -6.95 9.27 6.15
C GLY A 255 -6.92 7.77 6.48
N ASN A 256 -7.91 7.27 7.20
CA ASN A 256 -8.04 5.83 7.49
C ASN A 256 -8.28 5.01 6.22
N LYS A 257 -9.13 5.51 5.30
CA LYS A 257 -9.37 4.84 4.02
C LYS A 257 -8.10 4.75 3.18
N MET A 258 -7.31 5.82 3.14
CA MET A 258 -6.05 5.85 2.38
C MET A 258 -4.98 4.97 3.00
N ARG A 259 -4.90 4.93 4.34
CA ARG A 259 -4.08 3.95 5.06
C ARG A 259 -4.45 2.51 4.66
N ALA A 260 -5.74 2.19 4.60
CA ALA A 260 -6.21 0.86 4.19
C ALA A 260 -5.83 0.54 2.74
N ILE A 261 -5.89 1.51 1.83
CA ILE A 261 -5.43 1.35 0.44
C ILE A 261 -3.91 1.09 0.38
N MET A 262 -3.11 1.86 1.12
CA MET A 262 -1.65 1.65 1.21
C MET A 262 -1.32 0.25 1.74
N GLN A 263 -2.04 -0.21 2.77
CA GLN A 263 -1.88 -1.56 3.31
C GLN A 263 -2.33 -2.64 2.31
N MET A 264 -3.39 -2.39 1.53
CA MET A 264 -3.83 -3.30 0.48
C MET A 264 -2.76 -3.44 -0.63
N LEU A 265 -2.16 -2.33 -1.06
CA LEU A 265 -1.06 -2.33 -2.01
C LEU A 265 0.13 -3.14 -1.48
N GLN A 266 0.51 -2.92 -0.21
CA GLN A 266 1.56 -3.70 0.43
C GLN A 266 1.22 -5.20 0.50
N ASN A 267 -0.01 -5.58 0.85
CA ASN A 267 -0.41 -6.98 0.86
C ASN A 267 -0.34 -7.62 -0.53
N LEU A 268 -0.75 -6.89 -1.57
CA LEU A 268 -0.66 -7.36 -2.96
C LEU A 268 0.79 -7.62 -3.37
N LEU A 269 1.72 -6.76 -2.94
CA LEU A 269 3.15 -6.98 -3.15
C LEU A 269 3.65 -8.24 -2.43
N LEU A 270 3.22 -8.46 -1.18
CA LEU A 270 3.59 -9.65 -0.41
C LEU A 270 3.04 -10.95 -1.00
N GLU A 271 1.82 -10.94 -1.55
CA GLU A 271 1.25 -12.11 -2.22
C GLU A 271 2.11 -12.55 -3.43
N HIS A 272 2.70 -11.59 -4.16
CA HIS A 272 3.64 -11.90 -5.26
C HIS A 272 4.98 -12.44 -4.75
N VAL A 273 5.39 -12.08 -3.53
CA VAL A 273 6.58 -12.67 -2.88
C VAL A 273 6.31 -14.10 -2.44
N GLU A 274 5.12 -14.39 -1.90
CA GLU A 274 4.74 -15.72 -1.42
C GLU A 274 4.48 -16.73 -2.55
N GLN A 275 4.02 -16.28 -3.72
CA GLN A 275 3.75 -17.17 -4.84
C GLN A 275 5.00 -17.72 -5.53
N GLY A 276 6.17 -17.07 -5.37
CA GLY A 276 7.43 -17.50 -5.97
C GLY A 276 7.39 -17.65 -7.50
N PRO A 277 8.51 -17.93 -8.17
CA PRO A 277 8.58 -18.09 -9.63
C PRO A 277 7.96 -19.40 -10.16
N TYR A 278 7.10 -20.08 -9.41
CA TYR A 278 6.64 -21.45 -9.74
C TYR A 278 5.25 -21.55 -10.39
N GLN A 279 4.68 -20.47 -10.95
CA GLN A 279 3.39 -20.55 -11.63
C GLN A 279 3.29 -19.81 -12.98
N GLN A 280 4.35 -19.81 -13.79
CA GLN A 280 4.23 -19.46 -15.22
C GLN A 280 4.36 -20.62 -16.20
N GLU A 281 4.40 -21.86 -15.72
CA GLU A 281 4.10 -23.02 -16.55
C GLU A 281 2.84 -23.68 -16.00
N ILE A 282 1.71 -23.52 -16.70
CA ILE A 282 0.76 -24.58 -17.10
C ILE A 282 -0.49 -23.93 -17.72
N CYS A 283 -0.71 -24.30 -18.98
CA CYS A 283 -1.82 -24.06 -19.92
C CYS A 283 -1.89 -22.70 -20.62
#